data_AF-A0A9Q1QVY8-F1
#
_entry.id   AF-A0A9Q1QVY8-F1
#
_cell.length_a   1.000
_cell.length_b   1.000
_cell.length_c   1.000
_cell.angle_alpha   90.00
_cell.angle_beta   90.00
_cell.angle_gamma   90.00
#
_symmetry.space_group_name_H-M   'P 1'
#
loop_
_entity.id
_entity.type
_entity.pdbx_description
1 polymer ?
#
loop_
_entity_poly.entity_id
_entity_poly.type
_entity_poly.pdbx_seq_one_letter_code
_entity_poly.pdbx_strand_id
1 'polypeptide(L)'
;MAGYRIGVLVLLLFSGTILLGISKEGYVDAKVCTRNCDPEVAYMTCPSSGDEKISPVCVNCCSAKVDCKLFRRDDSLKCIGVP
;
A
#
# COMPACT_ATOMS: atom_id res chain seq x y z
N MET A 1 -6.87 50.42 20.11
CA MET A 1 -5.71 49.51 20.33
C MET A 1 -6.11 48.11 20.86
N ALA A 2 -7.39 47.72 20.80
CA ALA A 2 -7.86 46.40 21.28
C ALA A 2 -8.00 45.36 20.15
N GLY A 3 -8.41 45.78 18.94
CA GLY A 3 -8.60 44.87 17.79
C GLY A 3 -7.30 44.26 17.24
N TYR A 4 -6.17 44.96 17.37
CA TYR A 4 -4.87 44.46 16.91
C TYR A 4 -4.38 43.26 17.75
N ARG A 5 -4.70 43.24 19.05
CA ARG A 5 -4.33 42.12 19.94
C ARG A 5 -5.09 40.85 19.56
N ILE A 6 -6.38 40.98 19.27
CA ILE A 6 -7.24 39.88 18.84
C ILE A 6 -6.82 39.40 17.44
N GLY A 7 -6.57 40.32 16.52
CA GLY A 7 -6.11 39.99 15.16
C GLY A 7 -4.77 39.26 15.14
N VAL A 8 -3.81 39.68 15.97
CA VAL A 8 -2.51 39.01 16.11
C VAL A 8 -2.66 37.61 16.72
N LEU A 9 -3.51 37.46 17.73
CA LEU A 9 -3.77 36.15 18.35
C LEU A 9 -4.42 35.17 17.35
N VAL A 10 -5.38 35.65 16.55
CA VAL A 10 -6.01 34.84 15.50
C VAL A 10 -5.00 34.45 14.41
N LEU A 11 -4.18 35.39 13.95
CA LEU A 11 -3.15 35.12 12.94
C LEU A 11 -2.11 34.10 13.42
N LEU A 12 -1.70 34.16 14.68
CA LEU A 12 -0.76 33.20 15.29
C LEU A 12 -1.36 31.80 15.43
N LEU A 13 -2.67 31.70 15.71
CA LEU A 13 -3.36 30.41 15.77
C LEU A 13 -3.51 29.77 14.39
N PHE A 14 -3.78 30.57 13.35
CA PHE A 14 -3.87 30.07 11.97
C PHE A 14 -2.51 29.70 11.37
N SER A 15 -1.42 30.41 11.70
CA SER A 15 -0.07 30.01 11.23
C SER A 15 0.45 28.77 11.95
N GLY A 16 0.11 28.59 13.23
CA GLY A 16 0.48 27.41 14.01
C GLY A 16 -0.12 26.11 13.47
N THR A 17 -1.37 26.12 13.01
CA THR A 17 -2.05 24.93 12.45
C THR A 17 -1.60 24.57 11.03
N ILE A 18 -1.14 25.55 10.25
CA ILE A 18 -0.56 25.33 8.91
C ILE A 18 0.87 24.75 9.02
N LEU A 19 1.64 25.17 10.03
CA LEU A 19 3.00 24.66 10.30
C LEU A 19 3.02 23.29 10.99
N LEU A 20 2.05 23.02 11.87
CA LEU A 20 1.78 21.67 12.41
C LEU A 20 1.03 20.83 11.38
N GLY A 21 1.52 20.86 10.14
CA GLY A 21 1.01 20.13 9.00
C GLY A 21 0.50 18.77 9.47
N ILE A 22 -0.79 18.56 9.28
CA ILE A 22 -1.39 17.24 9.41
C ILE A 22 -0.92 16.48 8.16
N SER A 23 0.38 16.30 8.01
CA SER A 23 0.91 15.12 7.38
C SER A 23 0.45 13.98 8.28
N LYS A 24 -0.78 13.51 8.05
CA LYS A 24 -0.99 12.08 7.98
C LYS A 24 -0.04 11.60 6.89
N GLU A 25 1.25 11.51 7.23
CA GLU A 25 2.11 10.52 6.60
C GLU A 25 1.33 9.25 6.80
N GLY A 26 0.79 8.74 5.69
CA GLY A 26 0.03 7.53 5.68
C GLY A 26 0.82 6.53 6.50
N TYR A 27 0.23 6.06 7.59
CA TYR A 27 0.70 4.88 8.27
C TYR A 27 0.59 3.77 7.22
N VAL A 28 1.65 3.61 6.42
CA VAL A 28 1.84 2.45 5.57
C VAL A 28 2.16 1.37 6.57
N ASP A 29 1.12 0.69 7.03
CA ASP A 29 1.26 -0.58 7.74
C ASP A 29 2.15 -1.45 6.85
N ALA A 30 3.43 -1.54 7.20
CA ALA A 30 4.38 -2.27 6.41
C ALA A 30 4.09 -3.75 6.63
N LYS A 31 3.30 -4.33 5.73
CA LYS A 31 2.94 -5.75 5.77
C LYS A 31 4.19 -6.62 5.83
N VAL A 32 4.38 -7.28 6.97
CA VAL A 32 5.51 -8.20 7.16
C VAL A 32 5.13 -9.57 6.60
N CYS A 33 5.76 -9.94 5.49
CA CYS A 33 5.55 -11.24 4.85
C CYS A 33 6.82 -12.09 4.91
N THR A 34 6.64 -13.40 5.06
CA THR A 34 7.74 -14.36 4.89
C THR A 34 8.21 -14.37 3.43
N ARG A 35 9.48 -14.69 3.21
CA ARG A 35 10.09 -14.79 1.86
C ARG A 35 10.06 -16.22 1.30
N ASN A 36 9.29 -17.11 1.92
CA ASN A 36 9.15 -18.49 1.46
C ASN A 36 8.29 -18.54 0.19
N CYS A 37 8.74 -19.31 -0.81
CA CYS A 37 7.92 -19.61 -1.98
C CYS A 37 6.79 -20.54 -1.58
N ASP A 38 5.57 -20.28 -2.04
CA ASP A 38 4.46 -21.22 -1.89
C ASP A 38 4.56 -22.30 -2.99
N PRO A 39 4.76 -23.59 -2.64
CA PRO A 39 4.95 -24.66 -3.63
C PRO A 39 3.68 -24.97 -4.44
N GLU A 40 2.52 -24.51 -4.01
CA GLU A 40 1.28 -24.66 -4.78
C GLU A 40 1.16 -23.63 -5.90
N VAL A 41 1.94 -22.54 -5.87
CA VAL A 41 1.89 -21.47 -6.87
C VAL A 41 2.69 -21.88 -8.10
N ALA A 42 2.01 -21.97 -9.24
CA ALA A 42 2.59 -22.35 -10.52
C ALA A 42 3.02 -21.14 -11.35
N TYR A 43 2.17 -20.11 -11.39
CA TYR A 43 2.41 -18.87 -12.12
C TYR A 43 1.58 -17.73 -11.52
N MET A 44 1.85 -16.50 -11.94
CA MET A 44 1.03 -15.35 -11.60
C MET A 44 0.65 -14.54 -12.85
N THR A 45 -0.44 -13.79 -12.77
CA THR A 45 -0.80 -12.74 -13.75
C THR A 45 -0.95 -11.42 -13.02
N CYS A 46 -0.40 -10.34 -13.56
CA CYS A 46 -0.45 -9.01 -12.96
C CYS A 46 -1.06 -8.02 -13.95
N PRO A 47 -1.85 -7.03 -13.50
CA PRO A 47 -2.45 -6.02 -14.39
C PRO A 47 -1.42 -5.30 -15.28
N SER A 48 -0.22 -5.08 -14.76
CA SER A 48 0.89 -4.44 -15.49
C SER A 48 1.40 -5.24 -16.69
N SER A 49 1.15 -6.55 -16.73
CA SER A 49 1.58 -7.46 -17.79
C SER A 49 0.39 -8.06 -18.55
N GLY A 50 -0.83 -7.59 -18.27
CA GLY A 50 -2.06 -8.16 -18.82
C GLY A 50 -2.25 -9.63 -18.44
N ASP A 51 -2.50 -10.47 -19.44
CA ASP A 51 -2.77 -11.90 -19.31
C ASP A 51 -1.51 -12.79 -19.38
N GLU A 52 -0.31 -12.18 -19.36
CA GLU A 52 0.95 -12.92 -19.37
C GLU A 52 1.06 -13.83 -18.13
N LYS A 53 1.25 -15.14 -18.37
CA LYS A 53 1.54 -16.11 -17.30
C LYS A 53 3.03 -16.03 -16.94
N ILE A 54 3.32 -15.31 -15.86
CA ILE A 54 4.68 -15.14 -15.35
C ILE A 54 5.07 -16.38 -14.53
N SER A 55 6.13 -17.06 -14.94
CA SER A 55 6.68 -18.24 -14.27
C SER A 55 8.18 -18.41 -14.60
N PRO A 56 8.98 -19.08 -13.74
CA PRO A 56 8.66 -19.52 -12.37
C PRO A 56 8.55 -18.32 -11.42
N VAL A 57 7.73 -18.44 -10.38
CA VAL A 57 7.57 -17.38 -9.36
C VAL A 57 7.92 -17.94 -7.98
N CYS A 58 8.67 -17.17 -7.20
CA CYS A 58 8.86 -17.45 -5.78
C CYS A 58 8.17 -16.36 -4.97
N VAL A 59 6.87 -16.56 -4.74
CA VAL A 59 6.04 -15.68 -3.91
C VAL A 59 5.06 -16.54 -3.12
N ASN A 60 4.53 -15.98 -2.04
CA ASN A 60 3.34 -16.44 -1.36
C ASN A 60 2.26 -15.35 -1.39
N CYS A 61 1.04 -15.69 -0.99
CA CYS A 61 -0.10 -14.77 -1.00
C CYS A 61 0.10 -13.50 -0.16
N CYS A 62 0.90 -13.53 0.90
CA CYS A 62 1.21 -12.34 1.67
C CYS A 62 2.09 -11.39 0.85
N SER A 63 3.18 -11.92 0.29
CA SER A 63 4.20 -11.18 -0.46
C SER A 63 3.81 -10.82 -1.90
N ALA A 64 2.65 -11.32 -2.37
CA ALA A 64 2.17 -11.05 -3.72
C ALA A 64 1.93 -9.55 -3.91
N LYS A 65 2.41 -9.03 -5.04
CA LYS A 65 2.18 -7.63 -5.41
C LYS A 65 0.68 -7.36 -5.54
N VAL A 66 0.25 -6.18 -5.11
CA VAL A 66 -1.16 -5.77 -5.13
C VAL A 66 -1.79 -6.02 -6.51
N ASP A 67 -2.98 -6.59 -6.50
CA ASP A 67 -3.78 -7.00 -7.67
C ASP A 67 -3.19 -8.09 -8.57
N CYS A 68 -2.00 -8.61 -8.25
CA CYS A 68 -1.49 -9.81 -8.93
C CYS A 68 -2.22 -11.05 -8.44
N LYS A 69 -2.64 -11.89 -9.38
CA LYS A 69 -3.32 -13.16 -9.12
C LYS A 69 -2.32 -14.29 -9.17
N LEU A 70 -2.28 -15.13 -8.13
CA LEU A 70 -1.44 -16.32 -8.07
C LEU A 70 -2.32 -17.54 -8.38
N PHE A 71 -1.83 -18.41 -9.25
CA PHE A 71 -2.56 -19.60 -9.71
C PHE A 71 -1.81 -20.88 -9.37
N ARG A 72 -2.58 -21.93 -9.09
CA ARG A 72 -2.07 -23.30 -8.97
C ARG A 72 -1.83 -23.93 -10.35
N ARG A 73 -1.27 -25.14 -10.37
CA ARG A 73 -1.03 -25.90 -11.61
C ARG A 73 -2.30 -26.35 -12.33
N ASP A 74 -3.42 -26.46 -11.62
CA ASP A 74 -4.74 -26.78 -12.18
C ASP A 74 -5.48 -25.53 -12.68
N ASP A 75 -4.75 -24.43 -12.88
CA ASP A 75 -5.27 -23.09 -13.23
C ASP A 75 -6.27 -22.52 -12.19
N SER A 76 -6.41 -23.12 -11.00
CA SER A 76 -7.26 -22.57 -9.94
C SER A 76 -6.62 -21.33 -9.30
N LEU A 77 -7.43 -20.30 -9.05
CA LEU A 77 -6.99 -19.10 -8.34
C LEU A 77 -6.66 -19.44 -6.89
N LYS A 78 -5.42 -19.21 -6.47
CA LYS A 78 -4.97 -19.39 -5.08
C LYS A 78 -5.26 -18.14 -4.25
N CYS A 79 -4.87 -16.96 -4.75
CA CYS A 79 -5.06 -15.68 -4.06
C CYS A 79 -4.79 -14.48 -4.98
N ILE A 80 -5.18 -13.31 -4.49
CA ILE A 80 -4.88 -11.99 -5.09
C ILE A 80 -4.02 -11.23 -4.09
N GLY A 81 -2.96 -10.57 -4.56
CA GLY A 81 -2.13 -9.71 -3.73
C GLY A 81 -2.95 -8.54 -3.19
N VAL A 82 -2.87 -8.34 -1.88
CA VAL A 82 -3.56 -7.27 -1.14
C VAL A 82 -2.51 -6.33 -0.54
N PRO A 83 -2.86 -5.05 -0.30
CA PRO A 83 -1.99 -4.10 0.39
C PRO A 83 -1.40 -4.68 1.69
#